data_AF-A0A3R5UCY4-F1
#
_entry.id   AF-A0A3R5UCY4-F1
#
_cell.length_a   1.000
_cell.length_b   1.000
_cell.length_c   1.000
_cell.angle_alpha   90.00
_cell.angle_beta   90.00
_cell.angle_gamma   90.00
#
_symmetry.space_group_name_H-M   'P 1'
#
loop_
_entity.id
_entity.type
_entity.pdbx_description
1 polymer ?
#
loop_
_entity_poly.entity_id
_entity_poly.type
_entity_poly.pdbx_seq_one_letter_code
_entity_poly.pdbx_strand_id
1 'polypeptide(L)'
;LLQGADNITTYTFNSHKAQHTFCKTCGVQSFYTPRSNPDGYGIAPHCIESNTIERIEEEKFDGQNWDQHIEKSGIRQRSKE
;
A
#
# COMPACT_ATOMS: atom_id res chain seq x y z
N LEU A 1 7.56 6.28 -10.58
CA LEU A 1 6.84 7.56 -10.39
C LEU A 1 7.10 8.45 -11.60
N LEU A 2 6.07 9.08 -12.19
CA LEU A 2 6.24 9.91 -13.39
C LEU A 2 6.74 11.33 -13.07
N GLN A 3 6.35 11.91 -11.92
CA GLN A 3 6.74 13.25 -11.49
C GLN A 3 6.63 13.42 -9.97
N GLY A 4 7.25 14.47 -9.42
CA GLY A 4 7.08 14.87 -8.01
C GLY A 4 7.92 14.10 -6.99
N ALA A 5 8.93 13.34 -7.43
CA ALA A 5 9.79 12.53 -6.56
C ALA A 5 10.44 13.33 -5.41
N ASP A 6 10.90 14.55 -5.69
CA ASP A 6 11.55 15.41 -4.69
C ASP A 6 10.60 15.88 -3.58
N ASN A 7 9.29 15.77 -3.81
CA ASN A 7 8.26 16.15 -2.85
C ASN A 7 7.65 14.96 -2.09
N ILE A 8 8.16 13.77 -2.34
CA ILE A 8 7.80 12.57 -1.60
C ILE A 8 8.69 12.44 -0.36
N THR A 9 8.11 11.96 0.73
CA THR A 9 8.83 11.57 1.94
C THR A 9 8.37 10.19 2.37
N THR A 10 9.22 9.48 3.13
CA THR A 10 8.93 8.15 3.63
C THR A 10 9.04 8.14 5.14
N TYR A 11 7.97 7.65 5.78
CA TYR A 11 7.93 7.36 7.20
C TYR A 11 7.95 5.84 7.43
N THR A 12 8.67 5.39 8.44
CA THR A 12 8.72 3.99 8.85
C THR A 12 8.61 3.88 10.36
N PHE A 13 8.03 2.78 10.87
CA PHE A 13 7.92 2.53 12.30
C PHE A 13 7.97 1.03 12.62
N ASN A 14 8.05 0.72 13.91
CA ASN A 14 8.09 -0.66 14.44
C ASN A 14 9.22 -1.48 13.79
N SER A 15 8.90 -2.45 12.94
CA SER A 15 9.89 -3.27 12.25
C SER A 15 10.62 -2.56 11.10
N HIS A 16 10.21 -1.33 10.76
CA HIS A 16 10.71 -0.55 9.62
C HIS A 16 10.56 -1.22 8.24
N LYS A 17 9.84 -2.34 8.15
CA LYS A 17 9.57 -3.05 6.88
C LYS A 17 8.54 -2.34 6.01
N ALA A 18 7.50 -1.76 6.62
CA ALA A 18 6.55 -0.94 5.89
C ALA A 18 7.16 0.44 5.63
N GLN A 19 7.07 0.90 4.39
CA GLN A 19 7.51 2.22 3.96
C GLN A 19 6.30 3.07 3.59
N HIS A 20 5.89 3.96 4.49
CA HIS A 20 4.75 4.86 4.30
C HIS A 20 5.20 6.07 3.50
N THR A 21 4.98 6.01 2.19
CA THR A 21 5.48 7.00 1.22
C THR A 21 4.37 7.98 0.84
N PHE A 22 4.54 9.27 1.09
CA PHE A 22 3.50 10.27 0.86
C PHE A 22 4.08 11.63 0.45
N CYS A 23 3.24 12.50 -0.11
CA CYS A 23 3.62 13.87 -0.46
C CYS A 23 3.81 14.71 0.82
N LYS A 24 5.01 15.26 1.03
CA LYS A 24 5.32 16.07 2.22
C LYS A 24 4.61 17.42 2.27
N THR A 25 4.01 17.85 1.15
CA THR A 25 3.25 19.11 1.07
C THR A 25 1.75 18.92 1.33
N CYS A 26 1.11 17.94 0.70
CA CYS A 26 -0.34 17.74 0.81
C CYS A 26 -0.76 16.54 1.67
N GLY A 27 0.18 15.68 2.08
CA GLY A 27 -0.10 14.51 2.91
C GLY A 27 -0.67 13.30 2.17
N VAL A 28 -0.94 13.41 0.86
CA VAL A 28 -1.53 12.31 0.07
C VAL A 28 -0.54 11.14 -0.08
N GLN A 29 -0.99 9.94 0.27
CA GLN A 29 -0.27 8.66 0.14
C GLN A 29 -0.82 7.89 -1.07
N SER A 30 -0.33 8.20 -2.27
CA SER A 30 -0.79 7.53 -3.50
C SER A 30 -0.32 6.08 -3.59
N PHE A 31 0.85 5.77 -3.02
CA PHE A 31 1.39 4.42 -2.95
C PHE A 31 2.26 4.23 -1.70
N TYR A 32 2.49 2.99 -1.29
CA TYR A 32 3.41 2.66 -0.21
C TYR A 32 3.92 1.22 -0.34
N THR A 33 4.99 0.88 0.39
CA THR A 33 5.49 -0.51 0.45
C THR A 33 4.95 -1.18 1.72
N PRO A 34 4.04 -2.16 1.61
CA PRO A 34 3.45 -2.81 2.78
C PRO A 34 4.41 -3.80 3.44
N ARG A 35 4.28 -3.99 4.76
CA ARG A 35 5.05 -5.00 5.50
C ARG A 35 4.79 -6.43 5.01
N SER A 36 3.57 -6.73 4.56
CA SER A 36 3.19 -8.06 4.08
C SER A 36 3.85 -8.46 2.76
N ASN A 37 4.12 -7.46 1.91
CA ASN A 37 4.66 -7.61 0.55
C ASN A 37 5.74 -6.53 0.34
N PRO A 38 6.93 -6.70 0.93
CA PRO A 38 8.00 -5.70 0.87
C PRO A 38 8.59 -5.52 -0.55
N ASP A 39 8.28 -6.45 -1.45
CA ASP A 39 8.61 -6.50 -2.86
C ASP A 39 7.54 -5.85 -3.76
N GLY A 40 6.42 -5.39 -3.19
CA GLY A 40 5.31 -4.80 -3.94
C GLY A 40 4.91 -3.41 -3.46
N TYR A 41 3.87 -2.87 -4.11
CA TYR A 41 3.26 -1.60 -3.73
C TYR A 41 1.77 -1.77 -3.43
N GLY A 42 1.32 -1.16 -2.34
CA GLY A 42 -0.10 -0.88 -2.11
C GLY A 42 -0.43 0.49 -2.71
N ILE A 43 -1.49 0.56 -3.51
CA ILE A 43 -1.94 1.80 -4.19
C ILE A 43 -3.27 2.24 -3.58
N ALA A 44 -3.42 3.54 -3.32
CA ALA A 44 -4.70 4.09 -2.90
C ALA A 44 -5.65 4.15 -4.12
N PRO A 45 -6.81 3.46 -4.11
CA PRO A 45 -7.67 3.36 -5.31
C PRO A 45 -8.16 4.71 -5.85
N HIS A 46 -8.37 5.69 -4.97
CA HIS A 46 -8.78 7.05 -5.35
C HIS A 46 -7.66 7.87 -6.02
N CYS A 47 -6.41 7.39 -6.02
CA CYS A 47 -5.28 7.99 -6.73
C CYS A 47 -5.02 7.33 -8.09
N ILE A 48 -5.86 6.38 -8.50
CA ILE A 48 -5.78 5.73 -9.82
C ILE A 48 -6.70 6.49 -10.77
N GLU A 49 -6.26 6.68 -12.01
CA GLU A 49 -7.10 7.24 -13.06
C GLU A 49 -8.28 6.28 -13.33
N SER A 50 -9.51 6.78 -13.20
CA SER A 50 -10.72 5.96 -13.07
C SER A 50 -11.00 5.05 -14.27
N ASN A 51 -10.41 5.30 -15.42
CA ASN A 51 -10.56 4.51 -16.64
C ASN A 51 -9.67 3.25 -16.69
N THR A 52 -8.76 3.02 -15.73
CA THR A 52 -7.87 1.85 -15.74
C THR A 52 -8.30 0.72 -14.79
N ILE A 53 -9.35 0.93 -13.99
CA ILE A 53 -9.83 -0.08 -13.03
C ILE A 53 -11.01 -0.84 -13.64
N GLU A 54 -10.85 -2.15 -13.83
CA GLU A 54 -11.93 -3.02 -14.32
C GLU A 54 -12.80 -3.58 -13.18
N ARG A 55 -12.19 -3.87 -12.03
CA ARG A 55 -12.87 -4.53 -10.90
C ARG A 55 -12.21 -4.17 -9.57
N ILE A 56 -13.05 -3.97 -8.54
CA ILE A 56 -12.62 -3.77 -7.15
C ILE A 56 -13.26 -4.88 -6.30
N GLU A 57 -12.43 -5.56 -5.52
CA GLU A 57 -12.89 -6.47 -4.46
C GLU A 57 -12.55 -5.86 -3.10
N GLU A 58 -13.53 -5.80 -2.21
CA GLU A 58 -13.35 -5.28 -0.86
C GLU A 58 -13.52 -6.39 0.17
N GLU A 59 -12.53 -6.53 1.05
CA GLU A 59 -12.53 -7.47 2.16
C GLU A 59 -12.30 -6.70 3.47
N LYS A 60 -13.22 -6.87 4.43
CA LYS A 60 -13.11 -6.23 5.75
C LYS A 60 -12.38 -7.16 6.72
N PHE A 61 -11.51 -6.58 7.54
CA PHE A 61 -10.82 -7.29 8.62
C PHE A 61 -10.71 -6.38 9.85
N ASP A 62 -10.46 -6.97 11.02
CA ASP A 62 -10.54 -6.28 12.31
C ASP A 62 -9.35 -5.37 12.64
N GLY A 63 -8.25 -5.46 11.88
CA GLY A 63 -6.99 -4.77 12.15
C GLY A 63 -6.22 -5.28 13.37
N GLN A 64 -6.92 -5.75 14.42
CA GLN A 64 -6.35 -6.24 15.67
C GLN A 64 -5.61 -7.56 15.49
N ASN A 65 -6.15 -8.50 14.70
CA ASN A 65 -5.59 -9.83 14.47
C ASN A 65 -4.82 -9.89 13.13
N TRP A 66 -4.03 -8.86 12.84
CA TRP A 66 -3.35 -8.67 11.55
C TRP A 66 -2.53 -9.89 11.11
N ASP A 67 -1.69 -10.45 11.99
CA ASP A 67 -0.80 -11.57 11.63
C ASP A 67 -1.59 -12.81 11.19
N GLN A 68 -2.68 -13.14 11.90
CA GLN A 68 -3.56 -14.26 11.56
C GLN A 68 -4.31 -14.01 10.24
N HIS A 69 -4.73 -12.77 9.99
CA HIS A 69 -5.40 -12.40 8.74
C HIS A 69 -4.45 -12.53 7.55
N ILE A 70 -3.20 -12.06 7.68
CA ILE A 70 -2.20 -12.17 6.60
C ILE A 70 -1.84 -13.63 6.29
N GLU A 71 -1.82 -14.51 7.30
CA GLU A 71 -1.57 -15.94 7.10
C GLU A 71 -2.70 -16.63 6.32
N LYS A 72 -3.96 -16.23 6.54
CA LYS A 72 -5.15 -16.88 5.96
C LYS A 72 -5.65 -16.27 4.64
N SER A 73 -5.42 -14.97 4.42
CA SER A 73 -6.02 -14.19 3.31
C SER A 73 -5.40 -14.42 1.93
N GLY A 74 -4.21 -15.03 1.88
CA GLY A 74 -3.45 -15.18 0.64
C GLY A 74 -2.92 -13.84 0.07
N ILE A 75 -2.91 -12.75 0.85
CA ILE A 75 -2.45 -11.42 0.39
C ILE A 75 -0.99 -11.45 -0.08
N ARG A 76 -0.15 -12.31 0.52
CA ARG A 76 1.26 -12.44 0.14
C ARG A 76 1.48 -12.94 -1.29
N GLN A 77 0.49 -13.63 -1.86
CA GLN A 77 0.51 -14.16 -3.21
C GLN A 77 0.02 -13.14 -4.24
N ARG A 78 -0.79 -12.13 -3.83
CA ARG A 78 -1.45 -11.18 -4.75
C ARG A 78 -0.50 -10.13 -5.36
N SER A 79 0.75 -10.06 -4.90
CA SER A 79 1.74 -9.06 -5.35
C SER A 79 2.94 -9.68 -6.09
N LYS A 80 2.89 -10.99 -6.36
CA LYS A 80 3.94 -11.71 -7.10
C LYS A 80 3.46 -11.94 -8.53
N GLU A 81 4.39 -11.87 -9.48
CA GLU A 81 4.16 -12.25 -10.88
C GLU A 81 3.63 -13.68 -11.03
#